data_AF-A0A4R0QFC1-F1
#
_entry.id   AF-A0A4R0QFC1-F1
#
_cell.length_a   1.000
_cell.length_b   1.000
_cell.length_c   1.000
_cell.angle_alpha   90.00
_cell.angle_beta   90.00
_cell.angle_gamma   90.00
#
_symmetry.space_group_name_H-M   'P 1'
#
loop_
_entity.id
_entity.type
_entity.pdbx_description
1 polymer ?
#
loop_
_entity_poly.entity_id
_entity_poly.type
_entity_poly.pdbx_seq_one_letter_code
_entity_poly.pdbx_strand_id
1 'polypeptide(L)'
;MGTPSLFEIQTIMMLHIVSFLIDFVFSNCFASVSAELCYNNRSFHERIRTIMKKYMIGAFLTIGLGALLFFFYQENQYTQQHEDFLPIFEKTVGQSPGYKASSWREKRSIRRQVLEDIERLDKMGWSKTTIQKGYLETLGDISDNQEPMAQKLQEAYEDTLLIGQSGFMDLWNADMEDVSPLAAQNRLQVLMNYIHFPKKLVQDPKEIEHLLRAFSPQLSPIDPFWQDLADTVQAAFPLGTLAHDGKLQKQTHQLRYLISAQQVQWVRDNFRSAQEDDRTALAKYLATLKEDDYNLNESSRLHNKLATIDNGKKSDQEAQYADDISQNNFKVVLHFHAEFNLSENGKFLNKIDPEDTNENGIVNGASFNYADKNDAVHQQLDVDPVKLHDPKFIVKETDNETVHANEKEASDFESPSKKEESDENNDIYSRAGQSSEELTEKAAAEFKSLIEQYRQEQ
;
A
#
# COMPACT_ATOMS: atom_id res chain seq x y z
N MET A 1 -18.13 -27.60 30.31
CA MET A 1 -18.38 -26.41 31.15
C MET A 1 -17.11 -26.17 31.95
N GLY A 2 -16.34 -25.15 31.59
CA GLY A 2 -15.05 -24.86 32.24
C GLY A 2 -15.27 -24.35 33.67
N THR A 3 -14.42 -24.78 34.60
CA THR A 3 -14.39 -24.23 35.96
C THR A 3 -14.00 -22.75 35.90
N PRO A 4 -14.75 -21.86 36.56
CA PRO A 4 -14.40 -20.45 36.55
C PRO A 4 -13.03 -20.27 37.16
N SER A 5 -12.22 -19.39 36.56
CA SER A 5 -10.89 -19.09 37.07
C SER A 5 -10.97 -18.54 38.50
N LEU A 6 -9.91 -18.72 39.30
CA LEU A 6 -9.82 -18.15 40.66
C LEU A 6 -10.15 -16.64 40.68
N PHE A 7 -9.95 -15.98 39.53
CA PHE A 7 -10.16 -14.56 39.30
C PHE A 7 -11.63 -14.20 38.98
N GLU A 8 -12.38 -15.06 38.28
CA GLU A 8 -13.84 -14.89 38.11
C GLU A 8 -14.57 -15.00 39.45
N ILE A 9 -14.09 -15.88 40.33
CA ILE A 9 -14.61 -16.02 41.70
C ILE A 9 -14.33 -14.73 42.51
N GLN A 10 -13.15 -14.12 42.36
CA GLN A 10 -12.81 -12.85 43.01
C GLN A 10 -13.64 -11.68 42.49
N THR A 11 -14.01 -11.69 41.20
CA THR A 11 -14.81 -10.63 40.57
C THR A 11 -16.28 -10.71 41.00
N ILE A 12 -16.84 -11.91 41.05
CA ILE A 12 -18.17 -12.16 41.63
C ILE A 12 -18.19 -11.75 43.11
N MET A 13 -17.14 -12.08 43.86
CA MET A 13 -16.98 -11.61 45.25
C MET A 13 -16.93 -10.08 45.34
N MET A 14 -16.19 -9.37 44.48
CA MET A 14 -16.12 -7.91 44.52
C MET A 14 -17.45 -7.25 44.17
N LEU A 15 -18.18 -7.74 43.15
CA LEU A 15 -19.51 -7.24 42.82
C LEU A 15 -20.50 -7.49 43.96
N HIS A 16 -20.41 -8.64 44.64
CA HIS A 16 -21.19 -8.93 45.84
C HIS A 16 -20.77 -8.06 47.04
N ILE A 17 -19.49 -7.74 47.21
CA ILE A 17 -19.01 -6.83 48.27
C ILE A 17 -19.51 -5.41 48.02
N VAL A 18 -19.47 -4.91 46.77
CA VAL A 18 -19.98 -3.58 46.42
C VAL A 18 -21.50 -3.52 46.59
N SER A 19 -22.25 -4.53 46.12
CA SER A 19 -23.69 -4.63 46.35
C SER A 19 -24.02 -4.70 47.84
N PHE A 20 -23.31 -5.52 48.60
CA PHE A 20 -23.48 -5.66 50.04
C PHE A 20 -23.16 -4.36 50.79
N LEU A 21 -22.12 -3.62 50.40
CA LEU A 21 -21.78 -2.34 51.00
C LEU A 21 -22.83 -1.27 50.67
N ILE A 22 -23.39 -1.26 49.46
CA ILE A 22 -24.51 -0.40 49.09
C ILE A 22 -25.74 -0.75 49.94
N ASP A 23 -26.15 -2.02 49.98
CA ASP A 23 -27.31 -2.48 50.74
C ASP A 23 -27.14 -2.27 52.25
N PHE A 24 -25.94 -2.47 52.78
CA PHE A 24 -25.60 -2.23 54.19
C PHE A 24 -25.65 -0.74 54.54
N VAL A 25 -25.14 0.14 53.66
CA VAL A 25 -25.21 1.59 53.84
C VAL A 25 -26.66 2.08 53.78
N PHE A 26 -27.46 1.62 52.82
CA PHE A 26 -28.87 1.98 52.71
C PHE A 26 -29.71 1.43 53.88
N SER A 27 -29.50 0.18 54.29
CA SER A 27 -30.24 -0.46 55.39
C SER A 27 -29.92 0.18 56.75
N ASN A 28 -28.66 0.53 57.02
CA ASN A 28 -28.30 1.23 58.26
C ASN A 28 -28.72 2.71 58.27
N CYS A 29 -28.73 3.37 57.11
CA CYS A 29 -29.29 4.71 56.97
C CYS A 29 -30.81 4.69 57.26
N PHE A 30 -31.54 3.71 56.74
CA PHE A 30 -32.98 3.54 57.01
C PHE A 30 -33.25 3.21 58.49
N ALA A 31 -32.47 2.31 59.09
CA ALA A 31 -32.60 1.95 60.50
C ALA A 31 -32.32 3.14 61.44
N SER A 32 -31.27 3.92 61.18
CA SER A 32 -30.92 5.10 61.98
C SER A 32 -31.95 6.24 61.82
N VAL A 33 -32.46 6.51 60.62
CA VAL A 33 -33.56 7.47 60.40
C VAL A 33 -34.86 7.01 61.08
N SER A 34 -35.16 5.70 61.05
CA SER A 34 -36.37 5.14 61.69
C SER A 34 -36.32 5.23 63.22
N ALA A 35 -35.16 5.03 63.85
CA ALA A 35 -34.99 5.11 65.29
C ALA A 35 -35.14 6.55 65.83
N GLU A 36 -34.84 7.54 64.98
CA GLU A 36 -34.79 8.95 65.37
C GLU A 36 -36.14 9.66 65.13
N LEU A 37 -36.99 9.17 64.21
CA LEU A 37 -38.36 9.65 63.97
C LEU A 37 -39.29 9.54 65.19
N CYS A 38 -38.89 8.80 66.23
CA CYS A 38 -39.65 8.68 67.48
C CYS A 38 -39.44 9.82 68.49
N TYR A 39 -38.56 10.82 68.23
CA TYR A 39 -38.31 11.92 69.18
C TYR A 39 -38.51 13.31 68.56
N ASN A 40 -39.50 14.04 69.08
CA ASN A 40 -39.95 15.35 68.61
C ASN A 40 -39.05 16.48 69.12
N ASN A 41 -38.20 17.10 68.27
CA ASN A 41 -37.62 18.42 68.56
C ASN A 41 -36.93 19.08 67.33
N ARG A 42 -36.88 20.41 67.26
CA ARG A 42 -36.20 21.18 66.18
C ARG A 42 -34.72 20.79 65.93
N SER A 43 -34.05 20.14 66.89
CA SER A 43 -32.68 19.59 66.70
C SER A 43 -32.62 18.34 65.79
N PHE A 44 -33.76 17.73 65.51
CA PHE A 44 -33.92 16.55 64.65
C PHE A 44 -33.50 16.82 63.21
N HIS A 45 -33.87 17.97 62.64
CA HIS A 45 -33.50 18.33 61.27
C HIS A 45 -31.98 18.53 61.10
N GLU A 46 -31.28 19.10 62.10
CA GLU A 46 -29.82 19.27 62.04
C GLU A 46 -29.07 17.94 62.23
N ARG A 47 -29.58 17.05 63.08
CA ARG A 47 -29.01 15.71 63.31
C ARG A 47 -29.20 14.80 62.11
N ILE A 48 -30.41 14.73 61.54
CA ILE A 48 -30.66 14.01 60.27
C ILE A 48 -29.79 14.59 59.16
N ARG A 49 -29.68 15.92 59.03
CA ARG A 49 -28.81 16.53 58.01
C ARG A 49 -27.35 16.15 58.22
N THR A 50 -26.88 16.02 59.46
CA THR A 50 -25.51 15.58 59.78
C THR A 50 -25.29 14.11 59.46
N ILE A 51 -26.26 13.25 59.78
CA ILE A 51 -26.25 11.82 59.51
C ILE A 51 -26.28 11.56 58.01
N MET A 52 -27.21 12.17 57.28
CA MET A 52 -27.27 12.09 55.82
C MET A 52 -25.98 12.62 55.17
N LYS A 53 -25.38 13.71 55.67
CA LYS A 53 -24.08 14.18 55.16
C LYS A 53 -22.98 13.14 55.33
N LYS A 54 -22.88 12.48 56.49
CA LYS A 54 -21.89 11.42 56.74
C LYS A 54 -22.11 10.20 55.82
N TYR A 55 -23.35 9.77 55.65
CA TYR A 55 -23.69 8.66 54.75
C TYR A 55 -23.49 9.00 53.28
N MET A 56 -23.85 10.22 52.86
CA MET A 56 -23.56 10.70 51.51
C MET A 56 -22.05 10.72 51.27
N ILE A 57 -21.25 11.25 52.20
CA ILE A 57 -19.78 11.21 52.11
C ILE A 57 -19.27 9.76 52.02
N GLY A 58 -19.78 8.85 52.83
CA GLY A 58 -19.42 7.42 52.78
C GLY A 58 -19.79 6.75 51.45
N ALA A 59 -20.98 7.06 50.91
CA ALA A 59 -21.42 6.56 49.61
C ALA A 59 -20.56 7.13 48.47
N PHE A 60 -20.24 8.42 48.49
CA PHE A 60 -19.34 9.05 47.52
C PHE A 60 -17.92 8.45 47.58
N LEU A 61 -17.39 8.16 48.77
CA LEU A 61 -16.09 7.50 48.92
C LEU A 61 -16.11 6.06 48.40
N THR A 62 -17.19 5.32 48.64
CA THR A 62 -17.34 3.93 48.19
C THR A 62 -17.48 3.85 46.67
N ILE A 63 -18.33 4.70 46.08
CA ILE A 63 -18.50 4.81 44.62
C ILE A 63 -17.18 5.28 43.98
N GLY A 64 -16.50 6.25 44.59
CA GLY A 64 -15.20 6.75 44.13
C GLY A 64 -14.12 5.67 44.14
N LEU A 65 -14.03 4.87 45.22
CA LEU A 65 -13.10 3.75 45.32
C LEU A 65 -13.44 2.64 44.30
N GLY A 66 -14.73 2.31 44.14
CA GLY A 66 -15.19 1.34 43.15
C GLY A 66 -14.85 1.76 41.71
N ALA A 67 -15.06 3.03 41.36
CA ALA A 67 -14.69 3.58 40.07
C ALA A 67 -13.16 3.54 39.84
N LEU A 68 -12.38 3.84 40.87
CA LEU A 68 -10.91 3.79 40.83
C LEU A 68 -10.40 2.35 40.65
N LEU A 69 -10.95 1.38 41.37
CA LEU A 69 -10.61 -0.04 41.22
C LEU A 69 -11.00 -0.57 39.83
N PHE A 70 -12.19 -0.21 39.34
CA PHE A 70 -12.61 -0.56 37.98
C PHE A 70 -11.69 0.06 36.92
N PHE A 71 -11.25 1.29 37.12
CA PHE A 71 -10.28 1.95 36.25
C PHE A 71 -8.93 1.24 36.23
N PHE A 72 -8.40 0.85 37.40
CA PHE A 72 -7.16 0.06 37.49
C PHE A 72 -7.32 -1.33 36.86
N TYR A 73 -8.48 -1.96 37.04
CA TYR A 73 -8.80 -3.23 36.39
C TYR A 73 -8.75 -3.10 34.86
N GLN A 74 -9.42 -2.08 34.30
CA GLN A 74 -9.41 -1.82 32.85
C GLN A 74 -7.99 -1.57 32.33
N GLU A 75 -7.18 -0.79 33.05
CA GLU A 75 -5.78 -0.55 32.66
C GLU A 75 -4.91 -1.81 32.73
N ASN A 76 -5.12 -2.65 33.74
CA ASN A 76 -4.41 -3.91 33.88
C ASN A 76 -4.78 -4.89 32.76
N GLN A 77 -6.07 -5.00 32.43
CA GLN A 77 -6.52 -5.81 31.29
C GLN A 77 -5.91 -5.33 29.98
N TYR A 78 -5.92 -4.01 29.74
CA TYR A 78 -5.31 -3.42 28.56
C TYR A 78 -3.80 -3.69 28.50
N THR A 79 -3.11 -3.59 29.64
CA THR A 79 -1.67 -3.87 29.75
C THR A 79 -1.36 -5.35 29.45
N GLN A 80 -2.17 -6.28 29.95
CA GLN A 80 -2.02 -7.71 29.65
C GLN A 80 -2.23 -8.02 28.16
N GLN A 81 -3.18 -7.35 27.51
CA GLN A 81 -3.43 -7.53 26.08
C GLN A 81 -2.26 -7.08 25.19
N HIS A 82 -1.44 -6.13 25.65
CA HIS A 82 -0.32 -5.56 24.89
C HIS A 82 1.04 -5.86 25.52
N GLU A 83 1.13 -6.87 26.40
CA GLU A 83 2.33 -7.20 27.18
C GLU A 83 3.57 -7.37 26.26
N ASP A 84 3.36 -8.00 25.12
CA ASP A 84 4.38 -8.27 24.09
C ASP A 84 4.99 -7.02 23.44
N PHE A 85 4.33 -5.87 23.54
CA PHE A 85 4.74 -4.60 22.94
C PHE A 85 5.28 -3.60 23.97
N LEU A 86 5.06 -3.85 25.26
CA LEU A 86 5.56 -3.00 26.34
C LEU A 86 7.07 -2.79 26.30
N PRO A 87 7.93 -3.82 26.03
CA PRO A 87 9.37 -3.61 26.05
C PRO A 87 9.85 -2.59 25.03
N ILE A 88 9.30 -2.60 23.80
CA ILE A 88 9.70 -1.65 22.77
C ILE A 88 9.13 -0.25 23.05
N PHE A 89 7.90 -0.16 23.57
CA PHE A 89 7.33 1.11 24.01
C PHE A 89 8.14 1.74 25.14
N GLU A 90 8.46 0.97 26.19
CA GLU A 90 9.15 1.47 27.39
C GLU A 90 10.58 1.89 27.10
N LYS A 91 11.23 1.27 26.10
CA LYS A 91 12.58 1.62 25.65
C LYS A 91 12.62 2.90 24.81
N THR A 92 11.55 3.22 24.08
CA THR A 92 11.47 4.39 23.19
C THR A 92 10.61 5.49 23.83
N VAL A 93 9.32 5.52 23.50
CA VAL A 93 8.33 6.52 23.92
C VAL A 93 8.27 6.65 25.44
N GLY A 94 8.31 5.54 26.18
CA GLY A 94 8.32 5.54 27.64
C GLY A 94 9.52 6.26 28.27
N GLN A 95 10.64 6.38 27.54
CA GLN A 95 11.81 7.12 27.97
C GLN A 95 11.82 8.59 27.56
N SER A 96 10.95 9.03 26.64
CA SER A 96 11.00 10.38 26.10
C SER A 96 10.73 11.44 27.20
N PRO A 97 11.46 12.58 27.19
CA PRO A 97 11.26 13.64 28.18
C PRO A 97 9.81 14.13 28.24
N GLY A 98 9.17 14.30 27.08
CA GLY A 98 7.78 14.71 26.93
C GLY A 98 6.79 13.74 27.54
N TYR A 99 6.95 12.44 27.28
CA TYR A 99 6.12 11.42 27.91
C TYR A 99 6.30 11.44 29.43
N LYS A 100 7.53 11.51 29.94
CA LYS A 100 7.81 11.55 31.38
C LYS A 100 7.23 12.79 32.06
N ALA A 101 7.26 13.94 31.40
CA ALA A 101 6.73 15.21 31.89
C ALA A 101 5.19 15.32 31.83
N SER A 102 4.54 14.50 31.01
CA SER A 102 3.09 14.52 30.79
C SER A 102 2.28 14.13 32.03
N SER A 103 1.04 14.64 32.08
CA SER A 103 0.07 14.25 33.11
C SER A 103 -0.30 12.76 32.99
N TRP A 104 -0.86 12.17 34.06
CA TRP A 104 -1.27 10.77 34.03
C TRP A 104 -2.33 10.47 32.96
N ARG A 105 -3.19 11.45 32.63
CA ARG A 105 -4.23 11.29 31.59
C ARG A 105 -3.61 11.23 30.20
N GLU A 106 -2.66 12.13 29.93
CA GLU A 106 -1.91 12.16 28.67
C GLU A 106 -1.05 10.90 28.52
N LYS A 107 -0.30 10.51 29.57
CA LYS A 107 0.49 9.26 29.56
C LYS A 107 -0.35 8.04 29.22
N ARG A 108 -1.55 7.94 29.78
CA ARG A 108 -2.49 6.87 29.45
C ARG A 108 -2.95 6.95 28.00
N SER A 109 -3.33 8.14 27.52
CA SER A 109 -3.78 8.32 26.13
C SER A 109 -2.68 7.94 25.13
N ILE A 110 -1.47 8.46 25.31
CA ILE A 110 -0.29 8.18 24.47
C ILE A 110 0.01 6.69 24.48
N ARG A 111 0.11 6.09 25.68
CA ARG A 111 0.41 4.67 25.82
C ARG A 111 -0.60 3.82 25.07
N ARG A 112 -1.90 4.14 25.17
CA ARG A 112 -2.93 3.38 24.46
C ARG A 112 -2.84 3.52 22.96
N GLN A 113 -2.71 4.76 22.45
CA GLN A 113 -2.62 5.00 21.01
C GLN A 113 -1.38 4.31 20.42
N VAL A 114 -0.20 4.53 21.01
CA VAL A 114 1.05 3.93 20.52
C VAL A 114 1.01 2.39 20.58
N LEU A 115 0.45 1.79 21.63
CA LEU A 115 0.35 0.32 21.70
C LEU A 115 -0.65 -0.24 20.68
N GLU A 116 -1.74 0.48 20.40
CA GLU A 116 -2.68 0.13 19.32
C GLU A 116 -2.01 0.25 17.94
N ASP A 117 -1.21 1.30 17.71
CA ASP A 117 -0.48 1.51 16.46
C ASP A 117 0.59 0.43 16.25
N ILE A 118 1.36 0.08 17.30
CA ILE A 118 2.30 -1.06 17.28
C ILE A 118 1.57 -2.36 16.92
N GLU A 119 0.44 -2.64 17.56
CA GLU A 119 -0.31 -3.88 17.28
C GLU A 119 -0.80 -3.92 15.82
N ARG A 120 -1.24 -2.79 15.26
CA ARG A 120 -1.67 -2.71 13.87
C ARG A 120 -0.51 -2.94 12.90
N LEU A 121 0.65 -2.32 13.15
CA LEU A 121 1.84 -2.52 12.33
C LEU A 121 2.36 -3.97 12.42
N ASP A 122 2.35 -4.57 13.61
CA ASP A 122 2.72 -5.98 13.82
C ASP A 122 1.77 -6.92 13.04
N LYS A 123 0.46 -6.64 13.05
CA LYS A 123 -0.53 -7.38 12.25
C LYS A 123 -0.33 -7.24 10.74
N MET A 124 0.27 -6.15 10.26
CA MET A 124 0.66 -5.99 8.85
C MET A 124 1.92 -6.79 8.50
N GLY A 125 2.64 -7.31 9.50
CA GLY A 125 3.81 -8.16 9.37
C GLY A 125 5.13 -7.46 9.68
N TRP A 126 5.11 -6.18 10.10
CA TRP A 126 6.32 -5.48 10.50
C TRP A 126 6.90 -6.11 11.77
N SER A 127 8.21 -6.34 11.79
CA SER A 127 8.87 -6.88 12.98
C SER A 127 8.88 -5.85 14.11
N LYS A 128 8.92 -6.30 15.37
CA LYS A 128 9.06 -5.40 16.53
C LYS A 128 10.31 -4.52 16.45
N THR A 129 11.39 -5.02 15.86
CA THR A 129 12.62 -4.24 15.62
C THR A 129 12.38 -3.12 14.61
N THR A 130 11.71 -3.45 13.51
CA THR A 130 11.33 -2.49 12.46
C THR A 130 10.39 -1.42 13.02
N ILE A 131 9.35 -1.81 13.77
CA ILE A 131 8.42 -0.87 14.41
C ILE A 131 9.15 0.02 15.41
N GLN A 132 10.09 -0.53 16.19
CA GLN A 132 10.87 0.26 17.13
C GLN A 132 11.70 1.33 16.41
N LYS A 133 12.50 0.94 15.40
CA LYS A 133 13.43 1.83 14.69
C LYS A 133 12.73 2.79 13.73
N GLY A 134 11.78 2.30 12.94
CA GLY A 134 11.16 3.03 11.81
C GLY A 134 9.85 3.75 12.16
N TYR A 135 9.31 3.55 13.35
CA TYR A 135 8.12 4.27 13.80
C TYR A 135 8.32 4.88 15.19
N LEU A 136 8.63 4.09 16.22
CA LEU A 136 8.66 4.62 17.59
C LEU A 136 9.81 5.62 17.84
N GLU A 137 10.97 5.40 17.23
CA GLU A 137 12.11 6.31 17.35
C GLU A 137 11.94 7.59 16.51
N THR A 138 11.09 7.55 15.47
CA THR A 138 10.82 8.70 14.59
C THR A 138 9.77 9.66 15.17
N LEU A 139 8.93 9.18 16.11
CA LEU A 139 7.98 10.03 16.86
C LEU A 139 8.65 11.18 17.64
N GLY A 140 9.96 11.11 17.89
CA GLY A 140 10.72 12.17 18.53
C GLY A 140 10.31 12.45 19.98
N ASP A 141 10.55 13.68 20.44
CA ASP A 141 10.09 14.11 21.77
C ASP A 141 8.63 14.55 21.72
N ILE A 142 7.79 13.81 22.43
CA ILE A 142 6.34 13.95 22.45
C ILE A 142 5.90 15.17 23.31
N SER A 143 6.79 16.15 23.53
CA SER A 143 6.64 17.25 24.48
C SER A 143 6.08 18.56 23.89
N ASP A 144 5.73 18.60 22.61
CA ASP A 144 5.60 19.88 21.91
C ASP A 144 4.18 20.47 21.98
N ASN A 145 4.05 21.49 22.83
CA ASN A 145 2.82 22.08 23.40
C ASN A 145 1.96 22.92 22.43
N GLN A 146 2.12 22.77 21.12
CA GLN A 146 1.42 23.61 20.12
C GLN A 146 0.22 22.92 19.45
N GLU A 147 0.17 21.58 19.42
CA GLU A 147 -0.97 20.82 18.87
C GLU A 147 -1.43 19.72 19.81
N PRO A 148 -2.68 19.23 19.69
CA PRO A 148 -3.14 18.09 20.45
C PRO A 148 -2.27 16.86 20.16
N MET A 149 -1.53 16.39 21.16
CA MET A 149 -0.80 15.12 21.23
C MET A 149 -1.40 13.97 20.42
N ALA A 150 -2.71 13.75 20.56
CA ALA A 150 -3.42 12.66 19.88
C ALA A 150 -3.47 12.83 18.36
N GLN A 151 -3.52 14.07 17.87
CA GLN A 151 -3.48 14.39 16.45
C GLN A 151 -2.10 14.10 15.88
N LYS A 152 -1.02 14.54 16.53
CA LYS A 152 0.35 14.24 16.08
C LYS A 152 0.64 12.74 15.99
N LEU A 153 0.20 11.96 16.98
CA LEU A 153 0.35 10.51 16.96
C LEU A 153 -0.48 9.86 15.85
N GLN A 154 -1.69 10.39 15.61
CA GLN A 154 -2.56 9.90 14.55
C GLN A 154 -1.96 10.20 13.17
N GLU A 155 -1.48 11.42 12.93
CA GLU A 155 -0.80 11.82 11.70
C GLU A 155 0.47 11.01 11.47
N ALA A 156 1.28 10.78 12.51
CA ALA A 156 2.47 9.95 12.41
C ALA A 156 2.14 8.49 12.07
N TYR A 157 1.06 7.93 12.62
CA TYR A 157 0.59 6.60 12.22
C TYR A 157 0.03 6.60 10.78
N GLU A 158 -0.76 7.60 10.40
CA GLU A 158 -1.30 7.74 9.04
C GLU A 158 -0.20 7.87 7.99
N ASP A 159 0.91 8.54 8.32
CA ASP A 159 2.09 8.68 7.47
C ASP A 159 2.81 7.34 7.21
N THR A 160 2.49 6.30 7.98
CA THR A 160 2.96 4.93 7.75
C THR A 160 2.06 4.11 6.84
N LEU A 161 0.91 4.65 6.41
CA LEU A 161 -0.15 3.90 5.72
C LEU A 161 -0.15 4.03 4.19
N LEU A 162 0.67 4.90 3.61
CA LEU A 162 0.84 5.00 2.16
C LEU A 162 2.29 4.73 1.73
N ILE A 163 2.46 3.87 0.73
CA ILE A 163 3.76 3.62 0.11
C ILE A 163 4.30 4.93 -0.45
N GLY A 164 5.54 5.26 -0.11
CA GLY A 164 6.19 6.51 -0.55
C GLY A 164 5.97 7.71 0.37
N GLN A 165 5.20 7.57 1.46
CA GLN A 165 5.22 8.56 2.55
C GLN A 165 6.42 8.37 3.47
N SER A 166 6.83 9.42 4.18
CA SER A 166 8.04 9.40 5.03
C SER A 166 7.99 8.30 6.08
N GLY A 167 6.87 8.15 6.80
CA GLY A 167 6.71 7.15 7.84
C GLY A 167 6.74 5.72 7.29
N PHE A 168 6.17 5.48 6.11
CA PHE A 168 6.33 4.20 5.42
C PHE A 168 7.78 3.95 5.04
N MET A 169 8.47 4.97 4.51
CA MET A 169 9.88 4.85 4.11
C MET A 169 10.80 4.62 5.31
N ASP A 170 10.49 5.20 6.47
CA ASP A 170 11.20 4.95 7.73
C ASP A 170 11.04 3.48 8.16
N LEU A 171 9.82 2.93 8.07
CA LEU A 171 9.57 1.50 8.31
C LEU A 171 10.30 0.60 7.30
N TRP A 172 10.23 0.93 6.01
CA TRP A 172 10.90 0.19 4.94
C TRP A 172 12.41 0.12 5.16
N ASN A 173 13.02 1.23 5.60
CA ASN A 173 14.47 1.37 5.74
C ASN A 173 15.00 0.98 7.13
N ALA A 174 14.15 0.79 8.12
CA ALA A 174 14.55 0.55 9.51
C ALA A 174 15.35 -0.74 9.75
N ASP A 175 15.29 -1.73 8.84
CA ASP A 175 15.98 -3.01 9.02
C ASP A 175 16.65 -3.49 7.71
N MET A 176 17.49 -2.63 7.11
CA MET A 176 18.27 -2.94 5.90
C MET A 176 19.59 -3.69 6.14
N GLU A 177 19.90 -4.07 7.39
CA GLU A 177 21.19 -4.70 7.72
C GLU A 177 21.27 -6.16 7.21
N ASP A 178 20.14 -6.88 7.17
CA ASP A 178 20.08 -8.24 6.63
C ASP A 178 19.76 -8.23 5.13
N VAL A 179 20.81 -8.41 4.33
CA VAL A 179 20.75 -8.46 2.86
C VAL A 179 20.54 -9.89 2.32
N SER A 180 20.16 -10.85 3.16
CA SER A 180 19.92 -12.23 2.72
C SER A 180 18.66 -12.34 1.85
N PRO A 181 18.60 -13.32 0.93
CA PRO A 181 17.39 -13.56 0.13
C PRO A 181 16.13 -13.79 0.97
N LEU A 182 16.26 -14.46 2.13
CA LEU A 182 15.13 -14.70 3.03
C LEU A 182 14.61 -13.39 3.65
N ALA A 183 15.50 -12.49 4.07
CA ALA A 183 15.12 -11.19 4.60
C ALA A 183 14.40 -10.33 3.53
N ALA A 184 14.93 -10.32 2.31
CA ALA A 184 14.31 -9.64 1.18
C ALA A 184 12.93 -10.24 0.83
N GLN A 185 12.79 -11.57 0.81
CA GLN A 185 11.50 -12.24 0.62
C GLN A 185 10.50 -11.90 1.73
N ASN A 186 10.94 -11.86 2.99
CA ASN A 186 10.09 -11.47 4.12
C ASN A 186 9.62 -10.02 3.96
N ARG A 187 10.51 -9.11 3.54
CA ARG A 187 10.17 -7.71 3.27
C ARG A 187 9.12 -7.58 2.16
N LEU A 188 9.28 -8.31 1.05
CA LEU A 188 8.27 -8.36 0.00
C LEU A 188 6.94 -8.95 0.52
N GLN A 189 6.99 -9.97 1.37
CA GLN A 189 5.77 -10.54 1.95
C GLN A 189 5.03 -9.54 2.84
N VAL A 190 5.76 -8.69 3.59
CA VAL A 190 5.17 -7.56 4.34
C VAL A 190 4.52 -6.58 3.37
N LEU A 191 5.20 -6.15 2.30
CA LEU A 191 4.62 -5.26 1.29
C LEU A 191 3.33 -5.83 0.68
N MET A 192 3.32 -7.12 0.32
CA MET A 192 2.12 -7.79 -0.23
C MET A 192 0.98 -7.85 0.79
N ASN A 193 1.28 -8.08 2.08
CA ASN A 193 0.26 -8.09 3.13
C ASN A 193 -0.30 -6.70 3.38
N TYR A 194 0.59 -5.70 3.37
CA TYR A 194 0.32 -4.30 3.62
C TYR A 194 -0.64 -3.72 2.58
N ILE A 195 -0.41 -3.96 1.28
CA ILE A 195 -1.34 -3.53 0.22
C ILE A 195 -2.51 -4.50 0.03
N HIS A 196 -2.62 -5.51 0.89
CA HIS A 196 -3.59 -6.59 0.76
C HIS A 196 -3.60 -7.22 -0.65
N PHE A 197 -2.42 -7.40 -1.24
CA PHE A 197 -2.28 -7.85 -2.62
C PHE A 197 -2.97 -9.21 -2.80
N PRO A 198 -3.82 -9.37 -3.81
CA PRO A 198 -4.58 -10.60 -3.98
C PRO A 198 -3.64 -11.77 -4.33
N LYS A 199 -4.11 -12.99 -4.10
CA LYS A 199 -3.38 -14.20 -4.57
C LYS A 199 -3.26 -14.25 -6.10
N LYS A 200 -4.16 -13.56 -6.79
CA LYS A 200 -4.21 -13.46 -8.23
C LYS A 200 -4.92 -12.15 -8.58
N LEU A 201 -4.23 -11.31 -9.33
CA LEU A 201 -4.81 -10.11 -9.92
C LEU A 201 -5.89 -10.50 -10.94
N VAL A 202 -7.00 -9.78 -10.90
CA VAL A 202 -8.07 -9.86 -11.89
C VAL A 202 -8.31 -8.50 -12.52
N GLN A 203 -8.94 -8.48 -13.69
CA GLN A 203 -9.33 -7.26 -14.37
C GLN A 203 -10.65 -6.74 -13.77
N ASP A 204 -10.59 -6.29 -12.50
CA ASP A 204 -11.69 -5.63 -11.82
C ASP A 204 -11.28 -4.18 -11.48
N PRO A 205 -11.91 -3.16 -12.07
CA PRO A 205 -11.61 -1.76 -11.79
C PRO A 205 -11.65 -1.42 -10.30
N LYS A 206 -12.56 -2.03 -9.52
CA LYS A 206 -12.65 -1.75 -8.07
C LYS A 206 -11.48 -2.34 -7.28
N GLU A 207 -11.00 -3.52 -7.69
CA GLU A 207 -9.81 -4.13 -7.10
C GLU A 207 -8.59 -3.26 -7.41
N ILE A 208 -8.42 -2.85 -8.67
CA ILE A 208 -7.31 -1.99 -9.12
C ILE A 208 -7.34 -0.65 -8.39
N GLU A 209 -8.49 0.04 -8.34
CA GLU A 209 -8.65 1.31 -7.62
C GLU A 209 -8.37 1.17 -6.11
N HIS A 210 -8.72 0.03 -5.50
CA HIS A 210 -8.38 -0.24 -4.10
C HIS A 210 -6.88 -0.42 -3.89
N LEU A 211 -6.22 -1.17 -4.76
CA LEU A 211 -4.78 -1.40 -4.70
C LEU A 211 -3.97 -0.11 -4.94
N LEU A 212 -4.39 0.72 -5.89
CA LEU A 212 -3.73 1.99 -6.21
C LEU A 212 -3.79 2.99 -5.05
N ARG A 213 -4.83 2.93 -4.22
CA ARG A 213 -4.96 3.77 -3.01
C ARG A 213 -3.93 3.47 -1.93
N ALA A 214 -3.15 2.40 -2.05
CA ALA A 214 -2.05 2.12 -1.13
C ALA A 214 -0.81 2.97 -1.41
N PHE A 215 -0.73 3.68 -2.54
CA PHE A 215 0.40 4.51 -2.91
C PHE A 215 0.14 5.98 -2.60
N SER A 216 1.18 6.67 -2.15
CA SER A 216 1.15 8.10 -1.92
C SER A 216 0.93 8.85 -3.24
N PRO A 217 0.05 9.88 -3.27
CA PRO A 217 -0.06 10.77 -4.43
C PRO A 217 1.23 11.55 -4.72
N GLN A 218 2.17 11.60 -3.77
CA GLN A 218 3.48 12.23 -3.93
C GLN A 218 4.55 11.27 -4.48
N LEU A 219 4.26 9.97 -4.60
CA LEU A 219 5.23 8.98 -5.06
C LEU A 219 5.41 9.05 -6.59
N SER A 220 6.38 9.87 -7.00
CA SER A 220 6.77 10.09 -8.39
C SER A 220 7.38 8.85 -9.04
N PRO A 221 7.28 8.68 -10.37
CA PRO A 221 7.99 7.62 -11.11
C PRO A 221 9.52 7.61 -10.97
N ILE A 222 10.16 8.72 -10.57
CA ILE A 222 11.61 8.78 -10.29
C ILE A 222 11.96 8.73 -8.80
N ASP A 223 11.00 8.41 -7.93
CA ASP A 223 11.27 8.31 -6.50
C ASP A 223 12.31 7.20 -6.21
N PRO A 224 13.31 7.44 -5.33
CA PRO A 224 14.32 6.44 -4.97
C PRO A 224 13.74 5.12 -4.44
N PHE A 225 12.54 5.13 -3.87
CA PHE A 225 11.85 3.93 -3.41
C PHE A 225 11.78 2.83 -4.50
N TRP A 226 11.63 3.22 -5.76
CA TRP A 226 11.54 2.26 -6.86
C TRP A 226 12.83 1.46 -7.07
N GLN A 227 13.99 2.12 -6.91
CA GLN A 227 15.28 1.44 -6.93
C GLN A 227 15.40 0.50 -5.72
N ASP A 228 15.05 0.98 -4.52
CA ASP A 228 15.13 0.14 -3.30
C ASP A 228 14.23 -1.10 -3.40
N LEU A 229 13.05 -0.96 -4.03
CA LEU A 229 12.15 -2.07 -4.29
C LEU A 229 12.75 -3.03 -5.32
N ALA A 230 13.32 -2.52 -6.42
CA ALA A 230 14.00 -3.32 -7.43
C ALA A 230 15.16 -4.12 -6.83
N ASP A 231 16.04 -3.48 -6.06
CA ASP A 231 17.14 -4.12 -5.33
C ASP A 231 16.65 -5.20 -4.38
N THR A 232 15.54 -4.93 -3.67
CA THR A 232 14.90 -5.92 -2.79
C THR A 232 14.43 -7.14 -3.58
N VAL A 233 13.84 -6.95 -4.77
CA VAL A 233 13.41 -8.07 -5.63
C VAL A 233 14.60 -8.85 -6.18
N GLN A 234 15.65 -8.17 -6.63
CA GLN A 234 16.89 -8.80 -7.08
C GLN A 234 17.51 -9.67 -5.97
N ALA A 235 17.55 -9.16 -4.74
CA ALA A 235 18.04 -9.88 -3.57
C ALA A 235 17.14 -11.06 -3.17
N ALA A 236 15.81 -10.90 -3.25
CA ALA A 236 14.83 -11.92 -2.89
C ALA A 236 14.84 -13.11 -3.87
N PHE A 237 15.18 -12.88 -5.13
CA PHE A 237 15.09 -13.88 -6.20
C PHE A 237 16.37 -14.03 -7.02
N PRO A 238 17.50 -14.41 -6.40
CA PRO A 238 18.75 -14.58 -7.13
C PRO A 238 18.62 -15.72 -8.16
N LEU A 239 19.42 -15.64 -9.22
CA LEU A 239 19.57 -16.70 -10.23
C LEU A 239 18.25 -17.13 -10.90
N GLY A 240 17.36 -16.17 -11.16
CA GLY A 240 16.09 -16.44 -11.85
C GLY A 240 15.04 -17.19 -11.03
N THR A 241 15.18 -17.23 -9.70
CA THR A 241 14.22 -17.93 -8.83
C THR A 241 12.82 -17.28 -8.79
N LEU A 242 12.66 -16.08 -9.36
CA LEU A 242 11.35 -15.44 -9.57
C LEU A 242 10.50 -16.24 -10.58
N ALA A 243 11.11 -16.90 -11.56
CA ALA A 243 10.42 -17.74 -12.53
C ALA A 243 10.02 -19.12 -11.99
N HIS A 244 10.27 -19.42 -10.70
CA HIS A 244 9.77 -20.64 -10.08
C HIS A 244 8.31 -20.49 -9.64
N ASP A 245 7.57 -21.60 -9.60
CA ASP A 245 6.21 -21.59 -9.06
C ASP A 245 6.21 -21.25 -7.57
N GLY A 246 5.33 -20.34 -7.18
CA GLY A 246 5.25 -19.87 -5.80
C GLY A 246 4.33 -18.66 -5.66
N LYS A 247 3.68 -18.56 -4.49
CA LYS A 247 2.74 -17.46 -4.22
C LYS A 247 3.45 -16.11 -4.27
N LEU A 248 4.58 -15.97 -3.57
CA LEU A 248 5.30 -14.70 -3.49
C LEU A 248 5.85 -14.30 -4.86
N GLN A 249 6.46 -15.24 -5.59
CA GLN A 249 6.96 -15.05 -6.95
C GLN A 249 5.87 -14.48 -7.87
N LYS A 250 4.70 -15.12 -7.85
CA LYS A 250 3.55 -14.68 -8.64
C LYS A 250 3.07 -13.30 -8.24
N GLN A 251 2.95 -13.01 -6.95
CA GLN A 251 2.53 -11.69 -6.47
C GLN A 251 3.55 -10.61 -6.84
N THR A 252 4.85 -10.89 -6.68
CA THR A 252 5.94 -9.99 -7.09
C THR A 252 5.91 -9.72 -8.59
N HIS A 253 5.77 -10.73 -9.43
CA HIS A 253 5.63 -10.52 -10.88
C HIS A 253 4.43 -9.64 -11.21
N GLN A 254 3.26 -9.93 -10.62
CA GLN A 254 2.03 -9.18 -10.89
C GLN A 254 2.06 -7.76 -10.31
N LEU A 255 2.83 -7.49 -9.26
CA LEU A 255 3.00 -6.16 -8.67
C LEU A 255 3.58 -5.17 -9.70
N ARG A 256 4.42 -5.62 -10.64
CA ARG A 256 4.98 -4.77 -11.71
C ARG A 256 3.92 -4.06 -12.54
N TYR A 257 2.78 -4.71 -12.75
CA TYR A 257 1.65 -4.13 -13.47
C TYR A 257 0.94 -3.07 -12.63
N LEU A 258 0.78 -3.30 -11.33
CA LEU A 258 0.19 -2.33 -10.41
C LEU A 258 1.07 -1.08 -10.26
N ILE A 259 2.39 -1.27 -10.17
CA ILE A 259 3.35 -0.15 -10.13
C ILE A 259 3.26 0.68 -11.41
N SER A 260 3.26 0.02 -12.58
CA SER A 260 3.13 0.73 -13.85
C SER A 260 1.79 1.51 -13.93
N ALA A 261 0.69 0.92 -13.44
CA ALA A 261 -0.60 1.60 -13.37
C ALA A 261 -0.58 2.82 -12.42
N GLN A 262 0.11 2.71 -11.29
CA GLN A 262 0.32 3.83 -10.38
C GLN A 262 1.12 4.96 -11.05
N GLN A 263 2.18 4.63 -11.79
CA GLN A 263 3.04 5.61 -12.44
C GLN A 263 2.31 6.38 -13.54
N VAL A 264 1.50 5.70 -14.38
CA VAL A 264 0.68 6.39 -15.40
C VAL A 264 -0.38 7.28 -14.74
N GLN A 265 -1.03 6.81 -13.67
CA GLN A 265 -2.03 7.61 -12.95
C GLN A 265 -1.40 8.83 -12.29
N TRP A 266 -0.21 8.67 -11.69
CA TRP A 266 0.52 9.78 -11.10
C TRP A 266 0.83 10.88 -12.13
N VAL A 267 1.26 10.50 -13.34
CA VAL A 267 1.48 11.47 -14.43
C VAL A 267 0.19 12.17 -14.82
N ARG A 268 -0.92 11.43 -14.94
CA ARG A 268 -2.24 12.02 -15.23
C ARG A 268 -2.66 13.03 -14.17
N ASP A 269 -2.58 12.64 -12.90
CA ASP A 269 -3.05 13.47 -11.77
C ASP A 269 -2.22 14.75 -11.60
N ASN A 270 -0.93 14.72 -11.95
CA ASN A 270 -0.02 15.85 -11.73
C ASN A 270 0.19 16.74 -12.97
N PHE A 271 0.02 16.20 -14.19
CA PHE A 271 0.39 16.91 -15.43
C PHE A 271 -0.71 17.00 -16.49
N ARG A 272 -1.78 16.20 -16.39
CA ARG A 272 -2.87 16.21 -17.39
C ARG A 272 -3.95 17.21 -17.00
N SER A 273 -4.26 18.16 -17.88
CA SER A 273 -5.48 18.95 -17.76
C SER A 273 -6.67 18.25 -18.43
N ALA A 274 -7.90 18.70 -18.14
CA ALA A 274 -9.14 18.00 -18.54
C ALA A 274 -9.34 17.78 -20.06
N GLN A 275 -8.54 18.42 -20.92
CA GLN A 275 -8.66 18.36 -22.38
C GLN A 275 -7.41 17.78 -23.06
N GLU A 276 -6.40 17.37 -22.28
CA GLU A 276 -5.12 16.91 -22.79
C GLU A 276 -5.04 15.37 -22.85
N ASP A 277 -4.32 14.88 -23.85
CA ASP A 277 -4.02 13.45 -24.00
C ASP A 277 -2.87 13.02 -23.06
N ASP A 278 -2.72 11.70 -22.89
CA ASP A 278 -1.70 11.11 -22.04
C ASP A 278 -0.27 11.46 -22.50
N ARG A 279 -0.06 11.50 -23.83
CA ARG A 279 1.21 11.94 -24.44
C ARG A 279 1.59 13.34 -23.99
N THR A 280 0.66 14.30 -24.00
CA THR A 280 0.93 15.67 -23.56
C THR A 280 1.28 15.71 -22.07
N ALA A 281 0.55 14.97 -21.23
CA ALA A 281 0.85 14.88 -19.81
C ALA A 281 2.25 14.30 -19.55
N LEU A 282 2.61 13.22 -20.25
CA LEU A 282 3.94 12.63 -20.15
C LEU A 282 5.03 13.59 -20.62
N ALA A 283 4.83 14.28 -21.76
CA ALA A 283 5.81 15.23 -22.27
C ALA A 283 6.09 16.37 -21.28
N LYS A 284 5.04 16.92 -20.64
CA LYS A 284 5.18 17.94 -19.59
C LYS A 284 5.95 17.41 -18.38
N TYR A 285 5.66 16.19 -17.96
CA TYR A 285 6.40 15.56 -16.86
C TYR A 285 7.89 15.40 -17.21
N LEU A 286 8.21 14.80 -18.35
CA LEU A 286 9.60 14.60 -18.78
C LEU A 286 10.34 15.92 -19.01
N ALA A 287 9.64 17.00 -19.39
CA ALA A 287 10.22 18.33 -19.50
C ALA A 287 10.74 18.88 -18.15
N THR A 288 10.21 18.40 -17.02
CA THR A 288 10.71 18.75 -15.67
C THR A 288 11.95 17.95 -15.25
N LEU A 289 12.29 16.89 -15.98
CA LEU A 289 13.41 15.99 -15.68
C LEU A 289 14.67 16.39 -16.46
N LYS A 290 15.83 15.89 -16.01
CA LYS A 290 17.06 15.99 -16.80
C LYS A 290 16.96 15.01 -17.97
N GLU A 291 17.63 15.33 -19.08
CA GLU A 291 17.66 14.44 -20.26
C GLU A 291 18.21 13.06 -19.94
N ASP A 292 19.15 12.95 -18.99
CA ASP A 292 19.75 11.67 -18.59
C ASP A 292 18.83 10.84 -17.66
N ASP A 293 17.70 11.40 -17.19
CA ASP A 293 16.76 10.67 -16.32
C ASP A 293 15.83 9.75 -17.13
N TYR A 294 15.73 9.92 -18.45
CA TYR A 294 14.88 9.12 -19.32
C TYR A 294 15.54 8.73 -20.64
N ASN A 295 15.10 7.61 -21.22
CA ASN A 295 15.56 7.09 -22.50
C ASN A 295 14.38 6.85 -23.45
N LEU A 296 14.47 7.41 -24.66
CA LEU A 296 13.51 7.25 -25.76
C LEU A 296 13.97 6.23 -26.82
N ASN A 297 15.19 5.72 -26.69
CA ASN A 297 15.83 4.84 -27.67
C ASN A 297 15.82 3.37 -27.22
N GLU A 298 15.22 3.05 -26.07
CA GLU A 298 15.02 1.66 -25.68
C GLU A 298 14.06 0.98 -26.67
N SER A 299 14.39 -0.25 -27.06
CA SER A 299 13.60 -0.98 -28.06
C SER A 299 12.16 -1.17 -27.59
N SER A 300 11.22 -0.80 -28.46
CA SER A 300 9.78 -1.01 -28.27
C SER A 300 9.28 -2.29 -28.95
N ARG A 301 10.19 -3.13 -29.48
CA ARG A 301 9.88 -4.36 -30.25
C ARG A 301 8.87 -5.26 -29.54
N LEU A 302 9.06 -5.46 -28.24
CA LEU A 302 8.19 -6.34 -27.44
C LEU A 302 6.79 -5.76 -27.18
N HIS A 303 6.59 -4.47 -27.48
CA HIS A 303 5.32 -3.76 -27.35
C HIS A 303 4.64 -3.50 -28.70
N ASN A 304 5.11 -4.14 -29.77
CA ASN A 304 4.48 -4.08 -31.10
C ASN A 304 4.04 -5.49 -31.52
N LYS A 305 3.31 -6.19 -30.65
CA LYS A 305 2.78 -7.52 -30.96
C LYS A 305 1.61 -7.43 -31.91
N LEU A 306 1.61 -8.31 -32.92
CA LEU A 306 0.54 -8.48 -33.88
C LEU A 306 0.17 -9.96 -33.95
N ALA A 307 -1.11 -10.24 -34.17
CA ALA A 307 -1.56 -11.55 -34.59
C ALA A 307 -1.57 -11.62 -36.13
N THR A 308 -1.65 -12.83 -36.67
CA THR A 308 -1.77 -13.07 -38.11
C THR A 308 -3.02 -13.88 -38.38
N ILE A 309 -3.81 -13.47 -39.37
CA ILE A 309 -4.99 -14.20 -39.83
C ILE A 309 -4.59 -15.02 -41.06
N ASP A 310 -4.72 -16.35 -40.99
CA ASP A 310 -4.49 -17.23 -42.14
C ASP A 310 -5.76 -17.34 -43.01
N ASN A 311 -5.77 -16.68 -44.16
CA ASN A 311 -6.90 -16.74 -45.10
C ASN A 311 -6.89 -18.00 -46.01
N GLY A 312 -6.17 -19.06 -45.65
CA GLY A 312 -6.12 -20.34 -46.37
C GLY A 312 -5.07 -20.42 -47.48
N LYS A 313 -4.18 -19.41 -47.59
CA LYS A 313 -2.98 -19.42 -48.43
C LYS A 313 -1.86 -18.67 -47.71
N LYS A 314 -0.68 -19.30 -47.62
CA LYS A 314 0.52 -18.70 -46.99
C LYS A 314 0.95 -17.32 -47.53
N SER A 315 0.51 -16.93 -48.73
CA SER A 315 0.79 -15.63 -49.34
C SER A 315 -0.23 -14.54 -48.97
N ASP A 316 -1.30 -14.89 -48.26
CA ASP A 316 -2.46 -14.04 -48.01
C ASP A 316 -2.67 -13.86 -46.49
N GLN A 317 -1.58 -13.89 -45.70
CA GLN A 317 -1.63 -13.60 -44.27
C GLN A 317 -1.81 -12.09 -44.06
N GLU A 318 -2.76 -11.73 -43.20
CA GLU A 318 -3.04 -10.34 -42.86
C GLU A 318 -2.67 -10.07 -41.40
N ALA A 319 -2.08 -8.90 -41.15
CA ALA A 319 -1.77 -8.45 -39.80
C ALA A 319 -3.04 -8.06 -39.04
N GLN A 320 -3.21 -8.63 -37.86
CA GLN A 320 -4.25 -8.26 -36.92
C GLN A 320 -3.63 -7.45 -35.78
N TYR A 321 -4.06 -6.19 -35.69
CA TYR A 321 -3.63 -5.27 -34.66
C TYR A 321 -4.56 -5.38 -33.46
N ALA A 322 -4.00 -5.22 -32.27
CA ALA A 322 -4.81 -5.01 -31.08
C ALA A 322 -5.68 -3.74 -31.26
N ASP A 323 -6.95 -3.83 -30.86
CA ASP A 323 -8.01 -2.83 -31.09
C ASP A 323 -8.42 -2.63 -32.56
N ASP A 324 -7.96 -3.48 -33.49
CA ASP A 324 -8.17 -3.34 -34.95
C ASP A 324 -7.69 -2.00 -35.53
N ILE A 325 -6.72 -1.36 -34.88
CA ILE A 325 -6.13 -0.09 -35.31
C ILE A 325 -4.69 -0.33 -35.74
N SER A 326 -4.40 -0.12 -37.03
CA SER A 326 -3.02 -0.15 -37.53
C SER A 326 -2.21 1.00 -36.91
N GLN A 327 -1.35 0.66 -35.95
CA GLN A 327 -0.54 1.61 -35.19
C GLN A 327 0.78 0.99 -34.72
N ASN A 328 1.77 1.83 -34.43
CA ASN A 328 3.01 1.43 -33.78
C ASN A 328 3.10 2.08 -32.39
N ASN A 329 3.50 1.27 -31.42
CA ASN A 329 3.69 1.73 -30.07
C ASN A 329 5.16 2.09 -29.86
N PHE A 330 5.42 3.14 -29.07
CA PHE A 330 6.76 3.51 -28.66
C PHE A 330 6.85 3.60 -27.13
N LYS A 331 8.08 3.59 -26.63
CA LYS A 331 8.40 3.42 -25.22
C LYS A 331 9.30 4.54 -24.71
N VAL A 332 9.04 4.93 -23.48
CA VAL A 332 9.89 5.81 -22.67
C VAL A 332 10.27 5.08 -21.40
N VAL A 333 11.55 5.13 -21.03
CA VAL A 333 12.04 4.47 -19.82
C VAL A 333 12.72 5.46 -18.92
N LEU A 334 12.42 5.44 -17.61
CA LEU A 334 13.09 6.26 -16.61
C LEU A 334 13.92 5.37 -15.71
N HIS A 335 15.22 5.62 -15.65
CA HIS A 335 16.20 4.84 -14.88
C HIS A 335 16.08 3.32 -15.03
N PHE A 336 15.73 2.84 -16.23
CA PHE A 336 15.44 1.45 -16.55
C PHE A 336 14.23 0.80 -15.83
N HIS A 337 13.73 1.39 -14.75
CA HIS A 337 12.67 0.84 -13.91
C HIS A 337 11.25 1.22 -14.36
N ALA A 338 10.94 2.51 -14.47
CA ALA A 338 9.62 2.95 -14.89
C ALA A 338 9.53 2.94 -16.41
N GLU A 339 8.47 2.34 -16.95
CA GLU A 339 8.23 2.23 -18.38
C GLU A 339 6.87 2.84 -18.72
N PHE A 340 6.88 3.74 -19.69
CA PHE A 340 5.68 4.33 -20.29
C PHE A 340 5.61 3.91 -21.75
N ASN A 341 4.63 3.08 -22.09
CA ASN A 341 4.33 2.74 -23.46
C ASN A 341 3.17 3.60 -23.93
N LEU A 342 3.33 4.16 -25.13
CA LEU A 342 2.34 5.00 -25.78
C LEU A 342 1.97 4.37 -27.11
N SER A 343 0.67 4.38 -27.41
CA SER A 343 0.19 4.18 -28.77
C SER A 343 0.58 5.37 -29.64
N GLU A 344 0.52 5.19 -30.96
CA GLU A 344 0.76 6.25 -31.94
C GLU A 344 -0.19 7.45 -31.78
N ASN A 345 -1.41 7.22 -31.31
CA ASN A 345 -2.37 8.27 -31.00
C ASN A 345 -2.14 8.96 -29.64
N GLY A 346 -1.10 8.56 -28.89
CA GLY A 346 -0.69 9.21 -27.67
C GLY A 346 -1.47 8.83 -26.41
N LYS A 347 -2.07 7.63 -26.36
CA LYS A 347 -2.65 7.06 -25.14
C LYS A 347 -1.64 6.20 -24.40
N PHE A 348 -1.68 6.19 -23.06
CA PHE A 348 -0.92 5.21 -22.30
C PHE A 348 -1.41 3.79 -22.60
N LEU A 349 -0.46 2.87 -22.70
CA LEU A 349 -0.71 1.45 -22.82
C LEU A 349 -0.30 0.79 -21.51
N ASN A 350 -1.31 0.41 -20.72
CA ASN A 350 -1.12 -0.26 -19.45
C ASN A 350 -2.03 -1.49 -19.34
N LYS A 351 -1.50 -2.58 -18.79
CA LYS A 351 -2.18 -3.87 -18.69
C LYS A 351 -3.36 -3.87 -17.72
N ILE A 352 -3.35 -2.96 -16.75
CA ILE A 352 -4.42 -2.74 -15.78
C ILE A 352 -4.71 -1.25 -15.61
N ASP A 353 -4.83 -0.53 -16.73
CA ASP A 353 -5.11 0.91 -16.72
C ASP A 353 -6.36 1.23 -15.88
N PRO A 354 -6.27 2.14 -14.90
CA PRO A 354 -7.38 2.46 -14.01
C PRO A 354 -8.50 3.29 -14.66
N GLU A 355 -8.23 3.95 -15.79
CA GLU A 355 -9.20 4.83 -16.47
C GLU A 355 -9.78 4.20 -17.73
N ASP A 356 -8.95 3.58 -18.57
CA ASP A 356 -9.38 3.03 -19.87
C ASP A 356 -8.56 1.78 -20.23
N THR A 357 -9.15 0.59 -20.08
CA THR A 357 -8.51 -0.66 -20.53
C THR A 357 -8.94 -1.02 -21.94
N ASN A 358 -7.97 -1.20 -22.83
CA ASN A 358 -8.16 -1.65 -24.22
C ASN A 358 -7.24 -2.84 -24.56
N GLU A 359 -7.46 -3.51 -25.69
CA GLU A 359 -6.72 -4.72 -26.08
C GLU A 359 -5.23 -4.39 -26.26
N ASN A 360 -4.89 -3.26 -26.87
CA ASN A 360 -3.50 -2.86 -27.07
C ASN A 360 -2.79 -2.63 -25.72
N GLY A 361 -3.46 -2.07 -24.73
CA GLY A 361 -2.96 -1.93 -23.36
C GLY A 361 -2.71 -3.28 -22.68
N ILE A 362 -3.58 -4.27 -22.87
CA ILE A 362 -3.39 -5.60 -22.28
C ILE A 362 -2.25 -6.36 -22.98
N VAL A 363 -2.20 -6.34 -24.32
CA VAL A 363 -1.23 -7.10 -25.12
C VAL A 363 0.17 -6.46 -25.10
N ASN A 364 0.21 -5.14 -25.28
CA ASN A 364 1.43 -4.36 -25.49
C ASN A 364 1.78 -3.40 -24.35
N GLY A 365 0.95 -3.30 -23.32
CA GLY A 365 1.16 -2.35 -22.24
C GLY A 365 2.44 -2.56 -21.43
N ALA A 366 2.82 -1.49 -20.74
CA ALA A 366 4.04 -1.41 -19.95
C ALA A 366 3.98 -2.25 -18.67
N SER A 367 5.17 -2.49 -18.13
CA SER A 367 5.38 -3.04 -16.79
C SER A 367 6.64 -2.43 -16.18
N PHE A 368 6.64 -2.24 -14.86
CA PHE A 368 7.84 -1.83 -14.13
C PHE A 368 8.96 -2.86 -14.27
N ASN A 369 10.23 -2.48 -14.35
CA ASN A 369 11.36 -3.43 -14.41
C ASN A 369 12.09 -3.53 -13.08
N TYR A 370 12.42 -4.75 -12.66
CA TYR A 370 13.19 -5.00 -11.45
C TYR A 370 14.70 -5.04 -11.69
N ALA A 371 15.14 -5.28 -12.93
CA ALA A 371 16.55 -5.14 -13.28
C ALA A 371 16.94 -3.66 -13.46
N ASP A 372 18.25 -3.39 -13.43
CA ASP A 372 18.80 -2.03 -13.60
C ASP A 372 19.17 -1.70 -15.05
N LYS A 373 19.20 -2.71 -15.92
CA LYS A 373 19.57 -2.60 -17.34
C LYS A 373 19.21 -3.85 -18.13
N ASN A 374 19.28 -3.74 -19.45
CA ASN A 374 18.97 -4.82 -20.38
C ASN A 374 20.09 -5.88 -20.43
N ASP A 375 20.12 -6.76 -19.42
CA ASP A 375 21.09 -7.85 -19.29
C ASP A 375 20.44 -9.18 -18.85
N ALA A 376 21.25 -10.12 -18.35
CA ALA A 376 20.76 -11.41 -17.88
C ALA A 376 19.81 -11.30 -16.67
N VAL A 377 19.95 -10.28 -15.83
CA VAL A 377 19.06 -10.05 -14.68
C VAL A 377 17.69 -9.61 -15.19
N HIS A 378 17.64 -8.73 -16.19
CA HIS A 378 16.39 -8.35 -16.87
C HIS A 378 15.70 -9.56 -17.48
N GLN A 379 16.44 -10.45 -18.16
CA GLN A 379 15.85 -11.70 -18.66
C GLN A 379 15.24 -12.53 -17.50
N GLN A 380 15.98 -12.71 -16.41
CA GLN A 380 15.57 -13.55 -15.28
C GLN A 380 14.39 -13.02 -14.48
N LEU A 381 14.30 -11.70 -14.28
CA LEU A 381 13.30 -11.09 -13.41
C LEU A 381 12.12 -10.52 -14.19
N ASP A 382 12.38 -10.01 -15.39
CA ASP A 382 11.39 -9.22 -16.11
C ASP A 382 10.77 -9.96 -17.30
N VAL A 383 11.45 -10.98 -17.84
CA VAL A 383 11.02 -11.71 -19.05
C VAL A 383 10.66 -13.17 -18.77
N ASP A 384 11.53 -13.95 -18.13
CA ASP A 384 11.30 -15.39 -17.86
C ASP A 384 10.02 -15.69 -17.04
N PRO A 385 9.59 -14.83 -16.09
CA PRO A 385 8.33 -15.03 -15.35
C PRO A 385 7.05 -14.84 -16.17
N VAL A 386 7.11 -14.20 -17.35
CA VAL A 386 5.96 -13.92 -18.22
C VAL A 386 5.28 -15.23 -18.66
N LYS A 387 3.97 -15.19 -18.93
CA LYS A 387 3.06 -16.34 -19.11
C LYS A 387 2.86 -17.21 -17.86
N LEU A 388 3.94 -17.62 -17.17
CA LEU A 388 3.84 -18.47 -15.98
C LEU A 388 3.12 -17.73 -14.83
N HIS A 389 3.56 -16.51 -14.54
CA HIS A 389 3.05 -15.73 -13.42
C HIS A 389 2.03 -14.67 -13.81
N ASP A 390 1.74 -14.52 -15.10
CA ASP A 390 0.78 -13.55 -15.57
C ASP A 390 -0.65 -13.79 -15.04
N PRO A 391 -1.43 -12.72 -14.82
CA PRO A 391 -2.86 -12.83 -14.64
C PRO A 391 -3.49 -13.53 -15.85
N LYS A 392 -4.45 -14.42 -15.59
CA LYS A 392 -5.08 -15.22 -16.66
C LYS A 392 -5.75 -14.38 -17.76
N PHE A 393 -6.21 -13.16 -17.46
CA PHE A 393 -6.85 -12.33 -18.48
C PHE A 393 -5.81 -11.81 -19.49
N ILE A 394 -4.60 -11.46 -19.03
CA ILE A 394 -3.49 -11.03 -19.91
C ILE A 394 -3.05 -12.18 -20.81
N VAL A 395 -2.91 -13.39 -20.24
CA VAL A 395 -2.54 -14.59 -21.02
C VAL A 395 -3.58 -14.86 -22.11
N LYS A 396 -4.86 -14.84 -21.77
CA LYS A 396 -5.95 -15.06 -22.73
C LYS A 396 -5.98 -14.03 -23.85
N GLU A 397 -5.78 -12.75 -23.53
CA GLU A 397 -5.74 -11.70 -24.54
C GLU A 397 -4.53 -11.89 -25.46
N THR A 398 -3.36 -12.20 -24.89
CA THR A 398 -2.12 -12.39 -25.66
C THR A 398 -2.17 -13.63 -26.55
N ASP A 399 -2.79 -14.72 -26.06
CA ASP A 399 -3.04 -15.95 -26.82
C ASP A 399 -4.27 -15.79 -27.76
N ASN A 400 -4.80 -14.58 -27.92
CA ASN A 400 -5.91 -14.22 -28.82
C ASN A 400 -7.21 -15.03 -28.59
N GLU A 401 -7.48 -15.42 -27.33
CA GLU A 401 -8.64 -16.24 -26.93
C GLU A 401 -9.90 -15.44 -26.56
N THR A 402 -9.90 -14.12 -26.73
CA THR A 402 -10.95 -13.23 -26.21
C THR A 402 -11.76 -12.55 -27.32
N VAL A 403 -11.32 -11.37 -27.80
CA VAL A 403 -12.04 -10.51 -28.74
C VAL A 403 -12.23 -11.23 -30.08
N HIS A 404 -11.16 -11.90 -30.54
CA HIS A 404 -11.13 -12.55 -31.86
C HIS A 404 -11.33 -14.07 -31.81
N ALA A 405 -11.83 -14.61 -30.69
CA ALA A 405 -12.00 -16.06 -30.49
C ALA A 405 -12.88 -16.78 -31.53
N ASN A 406 -13.68 -16.03 -32.31
CA ASN A 406 -14.52 -16.56 -33.39
C ASN A 406 -13.85 -16.50 -34.77
N GLU A 407 -12.75 -15.77 -34.91
CA GLU A 407 -11.89 -15.74 -36.09
C GLU A 407 -10.94 -16.94 -35.99
N LYS A 408 -11.47 -18.13 -36.32
CA LYS A 408 -10.84 -19.45 -36.09
C LYS A 408 -9.45 -19.68 -36.73
N GLU A 409 -8.85 -18.66 -37.32
CA GLU A 409 -7.60 -18.70 -38.07
C GLU A 409 -6.59 -17.61 -37.63
N ALA A 410 -6.90 -16.83 -36.60
CA ALA A 410 -5.97 -15.86 -36.03
C ALA A 410 -4.96 -16.52 -35.08
N SER A 411 -3.67 -16.17 -35.21
CA SER A 411 -2.60 -16.61 -34.31
C SER A 411 -2.61 -15.87 -32.97
N ASP A 412 -1.78 -16.32 -32.04
CA ASP A 412 -1.37 -15.55 -30.86
C ASP A 412 -0.76 -14.21 -31.31
N PHE A 413 -0.81 -13.21 -30.42
CA PHE A 413 -0.09 -11.95 -30.59
C PHE A 413 1.40 -12.16 -30.35
N GLU A 414 2.20 -11.99 -31.40
CA GLU A 414 3.65 -12.19 -31.37
C GLU A 414 4.40 -10.89 -31.66
N SER A 415 5.51 -10.68 -30.93
CA SER A 415 6.44 -9.57 -31.20
C SER A 415 7.31 -9.89 -32.42
N PRO A 416 7.63 -8.91 -33.27
CA PRO A 416 8.55 -9.13 -34.39
C PRO A 416 9.92 -9.58 -33.87
N SER A 417 10.59 -10.47 -34.59
CA SER A 417 12.03 -10.66 -34.42
C SER A 417 12.79 -9.39 -34.81
N LYS A 418 14.05 -9.26 -34.38
CA LYS A 418 14.90 -8.12 -34.78
C LYS A 418 14.99 -7.95 -36.31
N LYS A 419 14.95 -9.05 -37.05
CA LYS A 419 15.01 -9.00 -38.51
C LYS A 419 13.71 -8.45 -39.09
N GLU A 420 12.57 -8.95 -38.60
CA GLU A 420 11.24 -8.51 -39.06
C GLU A 420 10.97 -7.05 -38.69
N GLU A 421 11.41 -6.62 -37.51
CA GLU A 421 11.27 -5.23 -37.04
C GLU A 421 11.97 -4.24 -37.98
N SER A 422 13.16 -4.60 -38.49
CA SER A 422 13.99 -3.78 -39.37
C SER A 422 13.66 -3.90 -40.88
N ASP A 423 12.73 -4.78 -41.26
CA ASP A 423 12.43 -5.07 -42.67
C ASP A 423 11.25 -4.24 -43.17
N GLU A 424 11.55 -3.22 -43.99
CA GLU A 424 10.55 -2.32 -44.61
C GLU A 424 9.60 -3.03 -45.58
N ASN A 425 9.91 -4.26 -45.99
CA ASN A 425 9.11 -5.07 -46.90
C ASN A 425 8.42 -6.24 -46.18
N ASN A 426 8.40 -6.25 -44.84
CA ASN A 426 7.74 -7.29 -44.07
C ASN A 426 6.21 -7.18 -44.18
N ASP A 427 5.54 -8.23 -44.66
CA ASP A 427 4.09 -8.21 -44.91
C ASP A 427 3.23 -8.00 -43.64
N ILE A 428 3.78 -8.25 -42.44
CA ILE A 428 3.04 -8.19 -41.17
C ILE A 428 3.36 -6.92 -40.37
N TYR A 429 4.66 -6.62 -40.18
CA TYR A 429 5.13 -5.59 -39.26
C TYR A 429 5.53 -4.28 -39.96
N SER A 430 5.64 -4.25 -41.28
CA SER A 430 5.90 -3.02 -42.03
C SER A 430 4.59 -2.38 -42.49
N ARG A 431 4.59 -1.06 -42.68
CA ARG A 431 3.49 -0.37 -43.36
C ARG A 431 3.96 0.89 -44.06
N ALA A 432 3.26 1.24 -45.13
CA ALA A 432 3.55 2.44 -45.94
C ALA A 432 5.01 2.53 -46.43
N GLY A 433 5.66 1.38 -46.66
CA GLY A 433 7.07 1.30 -47.07
C GLY A 433 8.06 1.69 -45.98
N GLN A 434 7.65 1.58 -44.71
CA GLN A 434 8.49 1.79 -43.55
C GLN A 434 8.45 0.54 -42.67
N SER A 435 9.62 0.17 -42.15
CA SER A 435 9.77 -0.88 -41.14
C SER A 435 9.13 -0.47 -39.81
N SER A 436 8.84 -1.46 -38.94
CA SER A 436 8.33 -1.19 -37.60
C SER A 436 9.31 -0.36 -36.76
N GLU A 437 10.62 -0.56 -36.95
CA GLU A 437 11.68 0.22 -36.32
C GLU A 437 11.57 1.70 -36.71
N GLU A 438 11.53 2.01 -38.00
CA GLU A 438 11.46 3.39 -38.51
C GLU A 438 10.18 4.11 -38.06
N LEU A 439 9.05 3.41 -38.01
CA LEU A 439 7.79 3.98 -37.53
C LEU A 439 7.87 4.34 -36.04
N THR A 440 8.49 3.48 -35.24
CA THR A 440 8.71 3.69 -33.80
C THR A 440 9.69 4.84 -33.55
N GLU A 441 10.82 4.87 -34.25
CA GLU A 441 11.83 5.93 -34.13
C GLU A 441 11.26 7.30 -34.51
N LYS A 442 10.43 7.34 -35.56
CA LYS A 442 9.75 8.58 -35.97
C LYS A 442 8.80 9.08 -34.87
N ALA A 443 7.98 8.20 -34.29
CA ALA A 443 7.09 8.56 -33.19
C ALA A 443 7.87 9.07 -31.96
N ALA A 444 8.97 8.41 -31.61
CA ALA A 444 9.85 8.83 -30.51
C ALA A 444 10.51 10.19 -30.79
N ALA A 445 10.93 10.48 -32.02
CA ALA A 445 11.51 11.76 -32.41
C ALA A 445 10.49 12.92 -32.37
N GLU A 446 9.25 12.67 -32.83
CA GLU A 446 8.14 13.61 -32.70
C GLU A 446 7.83 13.90 -31.23
N PHE A 447 7.81 12.85 -30.39
CA PHE A 447 7.60 12.99 -28.95
C PHE A 447 8.74 13.76 -28.26
N LYS A 448 10.00 13.50 -28.64
CA LYS A 448 11.15 14.27 -28.14
C LYS A 448 11.00 15.76 -28.44
N SER A 449 10.54 16.10 -29.64
CA SER A 449 10.31 17.49 -30.04
C SER A 449 9.23 18.16 -29.16
N LEU A 450 8.19 17.41 -28.76
CA LEU A 450 7.17 17.89 -27.84
C LEU A 450 7.71 18.14 -26.42
N ILE A 451 8.60 17.28 -25.92
CA ILE A 451 9.28 17.50 -24.63
C ILE A 451 10.10 18.79 -24.68
N GLU A 452 10.91 19.00 -25.73
CA GLU A 452 11.73 20.20 -25.86
C GLU A 452 10.89 21.47 -25.97
N GLN A 453 9.72 21.40 -26.60
CA GLN A 453 8.78 22.52 -26.63
C GLN A 453 8.37 22.92 -25.20
N TYR A 454 7.91 21.96 -24.38
CA TYR A 454 7.50 22.25 -23.00
C TYR A 454 8.67 22.69 -22.10
N ARG A 455 9.89 22.22 -22.37
CA ARG A 455 11.08 22.66 -21.64
C ARG A 455 11.42 24.13 -21.92
N GLN A 456 11.15 24.62 -23.13
CA GLN A 456 11.37 26.03 -23.49
C GLN A 456 10.29 26.97 -22.96
N GLU A 457 9.11 26.44 -22.62
CA GLU A 457 7.98 27.20 -22.07
C GLU A 457 8.06 27.40 -20.54
N GLN A 458 8.98 26.69 -19.86
CA GLN A 458 9.27 26.81 -18.43
C GLN A 458 10.39 27.82 -18.16
#